data_AF-A0A8T7HM88-F1
#
_entry.id   AF-A0A8T7HM88-F1
#
_cell.length_a   1.000
_cell.length_b   1.000
_cell.length_c   1.000
_cell.angle_alpha   90.00
_cell.angle_beta   90.00
_cell.angle_gamma   90.00
#
_symmetry.space_group_name_H-M   'P 1'
#
loop_
_entity.id
_entity.type
_entity.pdbx_description
1 polymer ?
#
loop_
_entity_poly.entity_id
_entity_poly.type
_entity_poly.pdbx_seq_one_letter_code
_entity_poly.pdbx_strand_id
1 'polypeptide(L)' 'MKKGVVLFLVLIVSISIYAQVLPDADTDGMPDAWETKYSSVMQNETYDADRDPDGDLLLNIMEYRTGADPSKPDTDGDS' A
#
# COMPACT_ATOMS: atom_id res chain seq x y z
N MET A 1 -15.72 36.43 -9.48
CA MET A 1 -14.58 35.81 -8.75
C MET A 1 -14.99 34.58 -7.91
N LYS A 2 -16.04 33.81 -8.24
CA LYS A 2 -16.50 32.67 -7.41
C LYS A 2 -16.28 31.27 -8.02
N LYS A 3 -15.91 31.18 -9.30
CA LYS A 3 -15.77 29.89 -10.02
C LYS A 3 -14.45 29.16 -9.72
N GLY A 4 -13.37 29.88 -9.42
CA GLY A 4 -12.06 29.29 -9.11
C GLY A 4 -12.00 28.60 -7.74
N VAL A 5 -12.70 29.16 -6.74
CA VAL A 5 -12.74 28.58 -5.38
C VAL A 5 -13.57 27.29 -5.37
N VAL A 6 -14.71 27.25 -6.06
CA VAL A 6 -15.53 26.03 -6.15
C VAL A 6 -14.80 24.92 -6.90
N LEU A 7 -14.11 25.24 -8.00
CA LEU A 7 -13.32 24.24 -8.74
C LEU A 7 -12.14 23.70 -7.92
N PHE A 8 -11.45 24.57 -7.16
CA PHE A 8 -10.38 24.17 -6.26
C PHE A 8 -10.90 23.29 -5.12
N LEU A 9 -12.04 23.63 -4.51
CA LEU A 9 -12.69 22.83 -3.48
C LEU A 9 -13.17 21.46 -4.01
N VAL A 10 -13.71 21.41 -5.22
CA VAL A 10 -14.10 20.14 -5.86
C VAL A 10 -12.87 19.29 -6.16
N LEU A 11 -11.78 19.88 -6.65
CA LEU A 11 -10.54 19.17 -6.95
C LEU A 11 -9.90 18.58 -5.68
N ILE A 12 -9.76 19.37 -4.60
CA ILE A 12 -9.19 18.87 -3.35
C ILE A 12 -10.08 17.79 -2.73
N VAL A 13 -11.41 17.94 -2.77
CA VAL A 13 -12.34 16.93 -2.26
C VAL A 13 -12.27 15.65 -3.11
N SER A 14 -12.18 15.74 -4.43
CA SER A 14 -11.99 14.57 -5.29
C SER A 14 -10.65 13.87 -5.04
N ILE A 15 -9.54 14.62 -4.90
CA ILE A 15 -8.22 14.04 -4.58
C ILE A 15 -8.24 13.37 -3.20
N SER A 16 -8.85 14.01 -2.20
CA SER A 16 -9.00 13.44 -0.85
C SER A 16 -9.90 12.20 -0.83
N ILE A 17 -10.96 12.15 -1.65
CA ILE A 17 -11.83 10.96 -1.80
C ILE A 17 -11.08 9.82 -2.53
N TYR A 18 -10.20 10.13 -3.49
CA TYR A 18 -9.40 9.13 -4.20
C TYR A 18 -8.27 8.53 -3.34
N ALA A 19 -7.67 9.31 -2.44
CA ALA A 19 -6.69 8.79 -1.48
C ALA A 19 -7.34 7.91 -0.38
N GLN A 20 -8.67 7.94 -0.26
CA GLN A 20 -9.43 7.27 0.80
C GLN A 20 -9.82 5.81 0.50
N VAL A 21 -9.32 5.21 -0.59
CA VAL A 21 -9.93 3.97 -1.13
C VAL A 21 -9.65 2.74 -0.28
N LEU A 22 -8.60 2.71 0.55
CA LEU A 22 -8.41 1.68 1.59
C LEU A 22 -7.77 2.31 2.85
N PRO A 23 -8.15 1.86 4.07
CA PRO A 23 -7.42 2.19 5.29
C PRO A 23 -5.95 1.77 5.20
N ASP A 24 -5.08 2.63 5.70
CA ASP A 24 -3.63 2.49 5.79
C ASP A 24 -3.26 3.18 7.12
N ALA A 25 -3.16 2.39 8.19
CA ALA A 25 -3.12 2.86 9.57
C ALA A 25 -1.78 3.49 9.93
N ASP A 26 -0.70 3.06 9.29
CA ASP A 26 0.65 3.54 9.53
C ASP A 26 1.18 4.48 8.44
N THR A 27 0.41 4.66 7.36
CA THR A 27 0.64 5.60 6.26
C THR A 27 1.89 5.28 5.43
N ASP A 28 2.29 4.02 5.37
CA ASP A 28 3.44 3.57 4.61
C ASP A 28 3.13 3.25 3.12
N GLY A 29 1.84 3.31 2.76
CA GLY A 29 1.36 3.10 1.40
C GLY A 29 0.85 1.67 1.14
N MET A 30 0.83 0.81 2.15
CA MET A 30 0.14 -0.49 2.13
C MET A 30 -1.22 -0.41 2.84
N PRO A 31 -2.26 -1.09 2.33
CA PRO A 31 -3.54 -1.15 3.03
C PRO A 31 -3.51 -2.10 4.23
N ASP A 32 -4.22 -1.74 5.31
CA ASP A 32 -4.42 -2.57 6.51
C ASP A 32 -4.85 -4.01 6.18
N ALA A 33 -5.68 -4.15 5.15
CA ALA A 33 -6.20 -5.45 4.71
C ALA A 33 -5.10 -6.34 4.10
N TRP A 34 -4.11 -5.75 3.42
CA TRP A 34 -2.95 -6.46 2.89
C TRP A 34 -2.03 -6.88 4.02
N GLU A 35 -1.68 -5.95 4.90
CA GLU A 35 -0.86 -6.21 6.08
C GLU A 35 -1.47 -7.30 6.98
N THR A 36 -2.79 -7.24 7.20
CA THR A 36 -3.53 -8.25 7.97
C THR A 36 -3.47 -9.62 7.29
N LYS A 37 -3.55 -9.69 5.96
CA LYS A 37 -3.48 -10.95 5.21
C LYS A 37 -2.11 -11.61 5.37
N TYR A 38 -1.04 -10.82 5.43
CA TYR A 38 0.34 -11.28 5.53
C TYR A 38 0.95 -11.06 6.92
N SER A 39 0.11 -11.00 7.96
CA SER A 39 0.54 -10.64 9.32
C SER A 39 1.67 -11.52 9.89
N SER A 40 1.85 -12.75 9.38
CA SER A 40 2.94 -13.65 9.78
C SER A 40 4.33 -13.18 9.36
N VAL A 41 4.43 -12.41 8.27
CA VAL A 41 5.69 -11.86 7.73
C VAL A 41 5.83 -10.37 8.01
N MET A 42 4.70 -9.67 8.14
CA MET A 42 4.59 -8.24 8.48
C MET A 42 4.86 -7.91 9.97
N GLN A 43 4.81 -8.92 10.86
CA GLN A 43 5.15 -8.81 12.29
C GLN A 43 4.43 -7.68 13.09
N ASN A 44 3.34 -7.12 12.57
CA ASN A 44 2.60 -6.00 13.16
C ASN A 44 3.51 -4.77 13.40
N GLU A 45 4.45 -4.54 12.48
CA GLU A 45 5.35 -3.41 12.51
C GLU A 45 4.74 -2.26 11.72
N THR A 46 4.63 -1.09 12.33
CA THR A 46 4.02 0.12 11.74
C THR A 46 4.84 0.77 10.62
N TYR A 47 5.81 0.08 10.04
CA TYR A 47 6.70 0.56 8.97
C TYR A 47 7.38 -0.66 8.34
N ASP A 48 6.63 -1.47 7.60
CA ASP A 48 7.14 -2.69 7.00
C ASP A 48 7.08 -2.71 5.47
N ALA A 49 6.52 -1.68 4.82
CA ALA A 49 6.58 -1.48 3.37
C ALA A 49 7.99 -1.62 2.76
N ASP A 50 9.04 -1.29 3.50
CA ASP A 50 10.44 -1.31 3.06
C ASP A 50 11.20 -2.58 3.46
N ARG A 51 10.51 -3.60 3.98
CA ARG A 51 11.10 -4.89 4.34
C ARG A 51 10.96 -5.92 3.23
N ASP A 52 11.82 -6.93 3.34
CA ASP A 52 11.93 -8.10 2.47
C ASP A 52 12.02 -9.34 3.40
N PRO A 53 10.90 -9.82 3.94
CA PRO A 53 10.88 -10.86 4.96
C PRO A 53 11.14 -12.27 4.40
N ASP A 54 10.95 -12.50 3.11
CA ASP A 54 11.19 -13.78 2.43
C ASP A 54 12.53 -13.82 1.68
N GLY A 55 13.14 -12.68 1.38
CA GLY A 55 14.53 -12.56 0.98
C GLY A 55 14.77 -12.68 -0.52
N ASP A 56 13.80 -12.30 -1.36
CA ASP A 56 13.92 -12.30 -2.82
C ASP A 56 14.33 -10.97 -3.42
N LEU A 57 14.64 -9.98 -2.58
CA LEU A 57 15.02 -8.61 -2.94
C LEU A 57 13.86 -7.77 -3.48
N LEU A 58 12.61 -8.21 -3.34
CA LEU A 58 11.44 -7.37 -3.49
C LEU A 58 11.00 -6.86 -2.11
N LEU A 59 10.63 -5.59 -2.06
CA LEU A 59 10.08 -5.00 -0.86
C LEU A 59 8.59 -5.31 -0.79
N ASN A 60 8.03 -5.45 0.41
CA ASN A 60 6.60 -5.63 0.68
C ASN A 60 5.71 -4.66 -0.13
N ILE A 61 6.12 -3.38 -0.26
CA ILE A 61 5.37 -2.38 -1.05
C ILE A 61 5.38 -2.68 -2.56
N MET A 62 6.45 -3.27 -3.08
CA MET A 62 6.55 -3.67 -4.48
C MET A 62 5.69 -4.88 -4.72
N GLU A 63 5.71 -5.84 -3.80
CA GLU A 63 4.89 -7.04 -3.85
C GLU A 63 3.39 -6.74 -3.75
N TYR A 64 2.99 -5.81 -2.87
CA TYR A 64 1.62 -5.30 -2.84
C TYR A 64 1.20 -4.72 -4.20
N ARG A 65 2.08 -3.95 -4.84
CA ARG A 65 1.80 -3.30 -6.14
C ARG A 65 1.78 -4.27 -7.31
N THR A 66 2.52 -5.38 -7.23
CA THR A 66 2.56 -6.41 -8.29
C THR A 66 1.59 -7.56 -8.03
N GLY A 67 1.03 -7.66 -6.83
CA GLY A 67 0.17 -8.77 -6.40
C GLY A 67 0.96 -10.05 -6.07
N ALA A 68 2.24 -9.90 -5.72
CA ALA A 68 3.12 -10.98 -5.28
C ALA A 68 2.82 -11.43 -3.84
N ASP A 69 3.51 -12.47 -3.39
CA ASP A 69 3.31 -13.07 -2.07
C ASP A 69 4.53 -12.81 -1.18
N PRO A 70 4.47 -11.87 -0.20
CA PRO A 70 5.58 -11.47 0.68
C PRO A 70 6.07 -12.57 1.64
N SER A 71 5.62 -13.80 1.44
CA SER A 71 6.08 -14.98 2.18
C SER A 71 6.78 -16.00 1.29
N LYS A 72 7.01 -15.67 0.01
CA LYS A 72 7.52 -16.59 -1.00
C LYS A 72 8.61 -15.94 -1.82
N PRO A 73 9.86 -16.47 -1.72
CA PRO A 73 10.97 -15.94 -2.48
C PRO A 73 10.88 -16.10 -4.01
N ASP A 74 9.83 -16.75 -4.50
CA ASP A 74 9.53 -17.01 -5.91
C ASP A 74 8.23 -16.28 -6.24
N THR A 75 8.38 -14.99 -6.53
CA THR A 75 7.30 -14.02 -6.67
C THR A 75 6.42 -14.28 -7.91
N ASP A 76 7.00 -14.72 -9.03
CA ASP A 76 6.30 -14.98 -10.30
C ASP A 76 6.09 -16.46 -10.63
N GLY A 77 6.63 -17.37 -9.80
CA GLY A 77 6.36 -18.80 -9.88
C GLY A 77 6.94 -19.46 -11.13
N ASP A 78 7.94 -18.85 -11.77
CA ASP A 78 8.64 -19.44 -12.90
C ASP A 78 9.94 -20.13 -12.44
N SER A 79 10.01 -21.43 -12.75
CA SER A 79 11.10 -22.33 -12.33
C SER A 79 12.24 -22.39 -13.34
#